data_AF-A0A535FK40-F1
#
_entry.id   AF-A0A535FK40-F1
#
_cell.length_a   1.000
_cell.length_b   1.000
_cell.length_c   1.000
_cell.angle_alpha   90.00
_cell.angle_beta   90.00
_cell.angle_gamma   90.00
#
_symmetry.space_group_name_H-M   'P 1'
#
loop_
_entity.id
_entity.type
_entity.pdbx_description
1 polymer ?
#
loop_
_entity_poly.entity_id
_entity_poly.type
_entity_poly.pdbx_seq_one_letter_code
_entity_poly.pdbx_strand_id
1 'polypeptide(L)' 'HYVRAHVERRDGHFVAHTTGNQGSHITTSLLNANALVIVPEGGFEVHPGDTAKAIMLDWPEV' A
#
# COMPACT_ATOMS: atom_id res chain seq x y z
N HIS A 1 -3.60 1.92 10.90
CA HIS A 1 -4.16 0.80 10.11
C HIS A 1 -3.31 0.55 8.85
N TYR A 2 -3.43 -0.65 8.25
CA TYR A 2 -2.69 -1.03 7.03
C TYR A 2 -3.61 -1.06 5.81
N VAL A 3 -3.15 -0.47 4.71
CA VAL A 3 -3.87 -0.44 3.43
C VAL A 3 -3.10 -1.27 2.40
N ARG A 4 -3.78 -2.20 1.75
CA ARG A 4 -3.21 -3.03 0.68
C ARG A 4 -3.03 -2.18 -0.57
N ALA A 5 -1.82 -2.21 -1.11
CA ALA A 5 -1.45 -1.48 -2.30
C ALA A 5 -0.59 -2.30 -3.24
N HIS A 6 -0.65 -1.93 -4.51
CA HIS A 6 0.36 -2.26 -5.49
C HIS A 6 1.30 -1.05 -5.63
N VAL A 7 2.58 -1.26 -5.36
CA VAL A 7 3.64 -0.27 -5.44
C VAL A 7 4.50 -0.58 -6.66
N GLU A 8 4.70 0.43 -7.48
CA GLU A 8 5.56 0.35 -8.66
C GLU A 8 6.57 1.49 -8.65
N ARG A 9 7.73 1.26 -9.26
CA ARG A 9 8.74 2.30 -9.43
C ARG A 9 8.53 3.01 -10.76
N ARG A 10 8.20 4.31 -10.71
CA ARG A 10 8.05 5.20 -11.86
C ARG A 10 8.97 6.41 -11.72
N ASP A 11 9.76 6.69 -12.74
CA ASP A 11 10.65 7.86 -12.79
C ASP A 11 11.56 8.04 -11.55
N GLY A 12 12.02 6.92 -10.97
CA GLY A 12 12.86 6.93 -9.78
C GLY A 12 12.12 7.04 -8.44
N HIS A 13 10.79 7.17 -8.46
CA HIS A 13 9.94 7.21 -7.27
C HIS A 13 9.09 5.95 -7.13
N PHE A 14 8.75 5.59 -5.89
CA PHE A 14 7.77 4.55 -5.61
C PHE A 14 6.39 5.17 -5.54
N VAL A 15 5.47 4.67 -6.35
CA VAL A 15 4.07 5.12 -6.40
C VAL A 15 3.17 3.99 -5.93
N ALA A 16 2.35 4.26 -4.93
CA ALA A 16 1.41 3.31 -4.37
C ALA A 16 -0.01 3.52 -4.93
N HIS A 17 -0.62 2.44 -5.42
CA HIS A 17 -2.02 2.40 -5.82
C HIS A 17 -2.78 1.41 -4.93
N THR A 18 -3.81 1.88 -4.21
CA THR A 18 -4.60 0.99 -3.34
C THR A 18 -5.35 -0.05 -4.17
N THR A 19 -5.49 -1.28 -3.67
CA THR A 19 -6.19 -2.36 -4.38
C THR A 19 -7.73 -2.24 -4.39
N GLY A 20 -8.27 -1.07 -4.03
CA GLY A 20 -9.70 -0.83 -3.91
C GLY A 20 -10.23 -1.22 -2.53
N ASN A 21 -11.27 -2.05 -2.48
CA ASN A 21 -11.94 -2.41 -1.23
C ASN A 21 -10.98 -3.06 -0.21
N GLN A 22 -10.90 -2.45 0.97
CA GLN A 22 -10.02 -2.87 2.07
C GLN A 22 -10.72 -3.76 3.13
N GLY A 23 -11.84 -4.39 2.81
CA GLY A 23 -12.47 -5.39 3.68
C GLY A 23 -11.56 -6.59 3.94
N SER A 24 -11.51 -7.08 5.19
CA SER A 24 -10.70 -8.25 5.58
C SER A 24 -11.17 -9.55 4.92
N HIS A 25 -12.46 -9.67 4.62
CA HIS A 25 -13.08 -10.83 3.96
C HIS A 25 -12.73 -10.99 2.47
N ILE A 26 -12.01 -10.02 1.88
CA ILE A 26 -11.67 -10.03 0.45
C ILE A 26 -10.23 -10.50 0.30
N THR A 27 -10.01 -11.80 0.33
CA THR A 27 -8.68 -12.41 0.19
C THR A 27 -8.04 -12.13 -1.18
N THR A 28 -8.85 -11.96 -2.23
CA THR A 28 -8.37 -11.61 -3.58
C THR A 28 -7.66 -10.26 -3.65
N SER A 29 -7.93 -9.34 -2.72
CA SER A 29 -7.24 -8.05 -2.65
C SER A 29 -5.79 -8.16 -2.18
N LEU A 30 -5.41 -9.28 -1.52
CA LEU A 30 -4.03 -9.58 -1.17
C LEU A 30 -3.24 -10.13 -2.37
N LEU A 31 -3.88 -10.90 -3.26
CA LEU A 31 -3.22 -11.44 -4.46
C LEU A 31 -2.69 -10.33 -5.38
N ASN A 32 -3.34 -9.17 -5.37
CA ASN A 32 -2.96 -8.02 -6.19
C ASN A 32 -2.13 -6.98 -5.42
N ALA A 33 -1.83 -7.23 -4.14
CA ALA A 33 -1.05 -6.32 -3.31
C ALA A 33 0.38 -6.84 -3.19
N ASN A 34 1.35 -5.97 -3.42
CA ASN A 34 2.76 -6.25 -3.13
C ASN A 34 3.29 -5.41 -1.96
N ALA A 35 2.44 -4.57 -1.35
CA ALA A 35 2.81 -3.74 -0.23
C ALA A 35 1.65 -3.46 0.72
N LEU A 36 2.01 -3.10 1.95
CA LEU A 36 1.11 -2.56 2.96
C LEU A 36 1.51 -1.11 3.26
N VAL A 37 0.67 -0.16 2.88
CA VAL A 37 0.82 1.25 3.23
C VAL A 37 0.37 1.46 4.67
N ILE A 38 1.17 2.19 5.44
CA ILE A 38 0.95 2.47 6.86
C ILE A 38 0.20 3.79 6.97
N VAL A 39 -1.04 3.73 7.44
CA VAL A 39 -1.83 4.92 7.78
C VAL A 39 -1.86 5.08 9.30
N PRO A 40 -1.35 6.20 9.86
CA PRO A 40 -1.37 6.46 11.29
C PRO A 40 -2.78 6.41 11.87
N GLU A 41 -2.89 6.00 13.13
CA GLU A 41 -4.16 6.06 13.86
C GLU A 41 -4.41 7.47 14.42
N GLY A 42 -5.66 7.77 14.78
CA GLY A 42 -6.02 9.07 15.36
C GLY A 42 -6.54 10.13 14.38
N GLY A 43 -7.14 9.72 13.27
CA GLY A 43 -7.81 10.64 12.33
C GLY A 43 -6.91 11.19 11.21
N PHE A 44 -5.77 10.56 10.97
CA PHE A 44 -4.94 10.87 9.80
C PHE A 44 -5.56 10.30 8.53
N GLU A 45 -5.72 11.15 7.52
CA GLU A 45 -6.07 10.77 6.16
C GLU A 45 -4.85 10.95 5.26
N VAL A 46 -4.62 9.98 4.38
CA VAL A 46 -3.57 10.04 3.35
C VAL A 46 -4.26 10.31 2.02
N HIS A 47 -3.94 11.42 1.39
CA HIS A 47 -4.53 11.84 0.11
C HIS A 47 -3.66 11.41 -1.07
N PRO A 48 -4.22 11.37 -2.29
CA PRO A 48 -3.42 11.18 -3.50
C PRO A 48 -2.31 12.23 -3.60
N GLY A 49 -1.06 11.77 -3.71
CA GLY A 49 0.13 12.62 -3.78
C GLY A 49 0.88 12.75 -2.45
N ASP A 50 0.28 12.36 -1.33
CA ASP A 50 0.95 12.36 -0.03
C ASP A 50 2.01 11.25 0.04
N THR A 51 3.11 11.53 0.72
CA THR A 51 4.11 10.51 1.06
C THR A 51 3.69 9.72 2.30
N ALA A 52 3.70 8.40 2.18
CA ALA A 52 3.42 7.48 3.27
C ALA A 52 4.51 6.39 3.35
N LYS A 53 4.62 5.76 4.52
CA LYS A 53 5.50 4.60 4.69
C LYS A 53 4.79 3.35 4.17
N ALA A 54 5.56 2.45 3.56
CA ALA A 54 5.05 1.16 3.10
C ALA A 54 5.99 0.02 3.51
N ILE A 55 5.41 -1.15 3.76
CA ILE A 55 6.10 -2.42 3.94
C ILE A 55 5.93 -3.19 2.63
N MET A 56 7.02 -3.44 1.91
CA MET A 56 6.99 -4.27 0.70
C MET A 56 6.92 -5.75 1.10
N LEU A 57 6.01 -6.49 0.48
CA LEU A 57 5.74 -7.91 0.76
C LEU A 57 6.56 -8.83 -0.15
N ASP A 58 6.96 -8.34 -1.33
CA ASP A 58 7.62 -9.10 -2.40
C ASP A 58 9.05 -8.65 -2.68
N TRP A 59 9.63 -7.77 -1.84
CA TRP A 59 11.00 -7.31 -2.07
C TRP A 59 11.94 -8.52 -1.90
N PRO A 60 12.76 -8.86 -2.91
CA PRO A 60 13.76 -9.92 -2.76
C PRO A 60 14.72 -9.57 -1.62
N GLU A 61 14.89 -10.48 -0.66
CA GLU A 61 15.96 -10.35 0.34
C GLU A 61 17.29 -10.14 -0.40
N VAL A 62 17.92 -9.00 -0.15
CA VAL A 62 19.20 -8.61 -0.77
C VAL A 62 20.32 -9.39 -0.11
#